data_AF-A0A1T3NLE0-F1
#
_entry.id   AF-A0A1T3NLE0-F1
#
_cell.length_a   1.000
_cell.length_b   1.000
_cell.length_c   1.000
_cell.angle_alpha   90.00
_cell.angle_beta   90.00
_cell.angle_gamma   90.00
#
_symmetry.space_group_name_H-M   'P 1'
#
loop_
_entity.id
_entity.type
_entity.pdbx_description
1 polymer ?
#
loop_
_entity_poly.entity_id
_entity_poly.type
_entity_poly.pdbx_seq_one_letter_code
_entity_poly.pdbx_strand_id
1 'polypeptide(L)'
;MAAVGAGVPSTAGDAAAATGGSAASGAGHEQTRAAMEFALRSGVPGVIVRARDAHGVWRATAGVADLRTGRPPRPVNRFRVGSISKPFIATVLLQLEAEGRLSLADSVETWLPGLVRGRGNDGRTITLRQLLNHTGGVADYTDDPDLHLLGKTFLDHRYDTWTRILQHDSPGDAHRPATHAPRTA
;
A
#
# COMPACT_ATOMS: atom_id res chain seq x y z
N MET A 1 -24.03 2.77 -61.05
CA MET A 1 -25.20 3.62 -61.32
C MET A 1 -25.21 4.71 -60.25
N ALA A 2 -24.89 5.94 -60.64
CA ALA A 2 -24.73 7.08 -59.75
C ALA A 2 -26.07 7.78 -59.51
N ALA A 3 -26.26 8.38 -58.34
CA ALA A 3 -27.16 9.52 -58.17
C ALA A 3 -26.66 10.37 -56.99
N VAL A 4 -26.10 11.53 -57.34
CA VAL A 4 -25.82 12.67 -56.47
C VAL A 4 -27.06 13.55 -56.47
N GLY A 5 -27.44 14.08 -55.31
CA GLY A 5 -28.48 15.11 -55.16
C GLY A 5 -28.07 16.12 -54.07
N ALA A 6 -28.14 17.40 -54.40
CA ALA A 6 -27.54 18.54 -53.70
C ALA A 6 -28.57 19.48 -53.03
N GLY A 7 -28.08 20.32 -52.10
CA GLY A 7 -28.70 21.58 -51.59
C GLY A 7 -29.54 21.40 -50.33
N VAL A 8 -29.49 22.23 -49.27
CA VAL A 8 -29.21 23.67 -49.11
C VAL A 8 -28.79 23.96 -47.65
N PRO A 9 -28.05 25.05 -47.32
CA PRO A 9 -27.62 25.36 -45.96
C PRO A 9 -28.70 26.14 -45.18
N SER A 10 -28.86 25.84 -43.88
CA SER A 10 -29.71 26.62 -42.97
C SER A 10 -28.85 27.38 -41.97
N THR A 11 -29.24 28.63 -41.75
CA THR A 11 -28.51 29.73 -41.11
C THR A 11 -28.32 29.58 -39.60
N ALA A 12 -27.24 30.19 -39.11
CA ALA A 12 -26.90 30.36 -37.71
C ALA A 12 -28.06 30.98 -36.89
N GLY A 13 -28.35 30.35 -35.75
CA GLY A 13 -29.13 30.94 -34.66
C GLY A 13 -28.20 31.19 -33.49
N ASP A 14 -28.22 32.43 -32.98
CA ASP A 14 -27.44 32.91 -31.85
C ASP A 14 -27.54 31.97 -30.63
N ALA A 15 -26.42 31.39 -30.23
CA ALA A 15 -26.30 30.72 -28.95
C ALA A 15 -26.21 31.80 -27.86
N ALA A 16 -27.38 32.19 -27.34
CA ALA A 16 -27.50 32.94 -26.11
C ALA A 16 -26.68 32.26 -25.01
N ALA A 17 -25.85 33.07 -24.35
CA ALA A 17 -25.03 32.67 -23.23
C ALA A 17 -25.90 32.08 -22.11
N ALA A 18 -25.82 30.75 -21.95
CA ALA A 18 -26.33 30.09 -20.76
C ALA A 18 -25.35 30.30 -19.60
N THR A 19 -25.45 31.47 -18.96
CA THR A 19 -25.08 31.64 -17.54
C THR A 19 -26.07 30.84 -16.69
N GLY A 20 -25.84 29.54 -16.60
CA GLY A 20 -26.52 28.64 -15.67
C GLY A 20 -25.47 28.04 -14.75
N GLY A 21 -25.23 28.69 -13.60
CA GLY A 21 -24.34 28.17 -12.56
C GLY A 21 -24.82 26.80 -12.09
N SER A 22 -24.10 25.75 -12.46
CA SER A 22 -24.22 24.45 -11.81
C SER A 22 -23.50 24.51 -10.46
N ALA A 23 -24.13 25.18 -9.51
CA ALA A 23 -23.76 25.15 -8.10
C ALA A 23 -24.23 23.83 -7.46
N ALA A 24 -23.85 22.69 -8.05
CA ALA A 24 -24.19 21.35 -7.56
C ALA A 24 -22.97 20.41 -7.55
N SER A 25 -21.75 20.93 -7.36
CA SER A 25 -20.52 20.12 -7.24
C SER A 25 -19.83 20.23 -5.88
N GLY A 26 -20.44 20.89 -4.89
CA GLY A 26 -19.79 21.19 -3.60
C GLY A 26 -20.29 20.40 -2.38
N ALA A 27 -21.52 19.88 -2.38
CA ALA A 27 -22.12 19.26 -1.20
C ALA A 27 -21.77 17.77 -1.09
N GLY A 28 -20.88 17.43 -0.15
CA GLY A 28 -20.50 16.05 0.15
C GLY A 28 -19.06 15.96 0.68
N HIS A 29 -18.79 14.94 1.52
CA HIS A 29 -17.47 14.65 2.11
C HIS A 29 -16.92 15.69 3.12
N GLU A 30 -17.77 16.46 3.79
CA GLU A 30 -17.29 17.44 4.78
C GLU A 30 -16.58 16.78 5.97
N GLN A 31 -17.06 15.62 6.42
CA GLN A 31 -16.34 14.86 7.44
C GLN A 31 -14.96 14.38 6.93
N THR A 32 -14.86 14.03 5.65
CA THR A 32 -13.58 13.65 5.04
C THR A 32 -12.64 14.84 4.93
N ARG A 33 -13.12 16.03 4.54
CA ARG A 33 -12.30 17.25 4.54
C ARG A 33 -11.83 17.62 5.95
N ALA A 34 -12.72 17.58 6.93
CA ALA A 34 -12.37 17.82 8.33
C ALA A 34 -11.31 16.83 8.85
N ALA A 35 -11.40 15.54 8.46
CA ALA A 35 -10.38 14.54 8.78
C ALA A 35 -9.04 14.82 8.09
N MET A 36 -9.05 15.29 6.84
CA MET A 36 -7.82 15.72 6.16
C MET A 36 -7.15 16.89 6.88
N GLU A 37 -7.92 17.91 7.27
CA GLU A 37 -7.40 19.05 8.02
C GLU A 37 -6.87 18.64 9.40
N PHE A 38 -7.59 17.75 10.09
CA PHE A 38 -7.13 17.19 11.36
C PHE A 38 -5.78 16.49 11.18
N ALA A 39 -5.63 15.63 10.17
CA ALA A 39 -4.36 14.95 9.88
C ALA A 39 -3.22 15.94 9.67
N LEU A 40 -3.44 17.02 8.92
CA LEU A 40 -2.43 18.07 8.73
C LEU A 40 -2.05 18.76 10.04
N ARG A 41 -3.05 19.12 10.87
CA ARG A 41 -2.81 19.73 12.20
C ARG A 41 -2.07 18.77 13.15
N SER A 42 -2.23 17.47 12.97
CA SER A 42 -1.50 16.43 13.70
C SER A 42 -0.08 16.15 13.16
N GLY A 43 0.38 16.91 12.16
CA GLY A 43 1.74 16.82 11.65
C GLY A 43 1.92 15.90 10.43
N VAL A 44 0.84 15.38 9.83
CA VAL A 44 0.93 14.70 8.53
C VAL A 44 1.28 15.74 7.46
N PRO A 45 2.38 15.59 6.70
CA PRO A 45 2.80 16.62 5.74
C PRO A 45 1.82 16.89 4.60
N GLY A 46 1.15 15.84 4.13
CA GLY A 46 0.21 15.94 3.01
C GLY A 46 -0.70 14.73 2.90
N VAL A 47 -1.88 14.96 2.34
CA VAL A 47 -2.96 13.97 2.22
C VAL A 47 -3.47 13.95 0.78
N ILE A 48 -3.78 12.75 0.28
CA ILE A 48 -4.47 12.52 -0.99
C ILE A 48 -5.64 11.60 -0.69
N VAL A 49 -6.84 12.00 -1.12
CA VAL A 49 -8.06 11.22 -0.96
C VAL A 49 -8.70 10.99 -2.32
N ARG A 50 -9.23 9.78 -2.51
CA ARG A 50 -10.15 9.45 -3.59
C ARG A 50 -11.30 8.62 -3.03
N ALA A 51 -12.51 9.15 -3.09
CA ALA A 51 -13.73 8.44 -2.77
C ALA A 51 -14.47 8.09 -4.06
N ARG A 52 -15.06 6.89 -4.12
CA ARG A 52 -15.98 6.48 -5.18
C ARG A 52 -17.24 5.96 -4.53
N ASP A 53 -18.38 6.52 -4.93
CA ASP A 53 -19.71 6.12 -4.47
C ASP A 53 -20.70 6.14 -5.64
N ALA A 54 -21.99 6.02 -5.34
CA ALA A 54 -23.06 6.05 -6.34
C ALA A 54 -23.15 7.38 -7.10
N HIS A 55 -22.58 8.46 -6.56
CA HIS A 55 -22.59 9.81 -7.13
C HIS A 55 -21.33 10.12 -7.94
N GLY A 56 -20.36 9.19 -8.00
CA GLY A 56 -19.21 9.28 -8.89
C GLY A 56 -17.88 9.15 -8.16
N VAL A 57 -16.90 9.96 -8.57
CA VAL A 57 -15.55 9.94 -7.97
C VAL A 57 -15.21 11.32 -7.45
N TRP A 58 -15.05 11.44 -6.15
CA TRP A 58 -14.53 12.62 -5.49
C TRP A 58 -13.03 12.47 -5.21
N ARG A 59 -12.26 13.55 -5.37
CA ARG A 59 -10.82 13.59 -5.09
C ARG A 59 -10.49 14.88 -4.35
N ALA A 60 -9.58 14.78 -3.40
CA ALA A 60 -9.07 15.93 -2.67
C ALA A 60 -7.60 15.74 -2.31
N THR A 61 -6.88 16.85 -2.19
CA THR A 61 -5.48 16.88 -1.77
C THR A 61 -5.26 18.05 -0.83
N ALA A 62 -4.38 17.91 0.16
CA ALA A 62 -4.01 18.99 1.06
C ALA A 62 -2.57 18.84 1.58
N GLY A 63 -1.93 19.93 1.98
CA GLY A 63 -0.55 19.95 2.47
C GLY A 63 0.51 19.92 1.35
N VAL A 64 1.64 19.25 1.60
CA VAL A 64 2.78 19.10 0.69
C VAL A 64 3.14 17.64 0.46
N ALA A 65 3.57 17.29 -0.75
CA ALA A 65 4.09 15.97 -1.09
C ALA A 65 5.62 15.87 -1.04
N ASP A 66 6.31 17.00 -0.86
CA ASP A 66 7.76 17.06 -0.73
C ASP A 66 8.13 18.23 0.20
N LEU A 67 8.70 17.90 1.36
CA LEU A 67 9.03 18.87 2.41
C LEU A 67 10.18 19.82 2.01
N ARG A 68 11.06 19.40 1.09
CA ARG A 68 12.23 20.19 0.67
C ARG A 68 11.84 21.24 -0.36
N THR A 69 10.96 20.88 -1.29
CA THR A 69 10.56 21.74 -2.41
C THR A 69 9.23 22.46 -2.17
N GLY A 70 8.47 22.06 -1.13
CA GLY A 70 7.12 22.57 -0.89
C GLY A 70 6.10 22.13 -1.95
N ARG A 71 6.45 21.17 -2.81
CA ARG A 71 5.58 20.76 -3.92
C ARG A 71 4.24 20.22 -3.40
N PRO A 72 3.09 20.69 -3.91
CA PRO A 72 1.78 20.20 -3.47
C PRO A 72 1.54 18.74 -3.90
N PRO A 73 0.72 17.98 -3.17
CA PRO A 73 0.28 16.67 -3.60
C PRO A 73 -0.55 16.75 -4.87
N ARG A 74 -0.44 15.71 -5.70
CA ARG A 74 -1.29 15.51 -6.87
C ARG A 74 -2.14 14.26 -6.66
N PRO A 75 -3.38 14.19 -7.16
CA PRO A 75 -4.22 13.00 -7.04
C PRO A 75 -3.63 11.71 -7.63
N VAL A 76 -2.60 11.83 -8.47
CA VAL A 76 -1.91 10.71 -9.14
C VAL A 76 -0.55 10.39 -8.52
N ASN A 77 -0.15 11.06 -7.44
CA ASN A 77 1.10 10.73 -6.76
C ASN A 77 1.04 9.29 -6.22
N ARG A 78 2.17 8.61 -6.29
CA ARG A 78 2.35 7.25 -5.76
C ARG A 78 2.91 7.31 -4.35
N PHE A 79 2.55 6.33 -3.52
CA PHE A 79 3.09 6.15 -2.17
C PHE A 79 3.27 4.66 -1.88
N ARG A 80 4.07 4.35 -0.87
CA ARG A 80 4.24 2.97 -0.37
C ARG A 80 3.02 2.62 0.47
N VAL A 81 2.29 1.57 0.09
CA VAL A 81 0.98 1.23 0.68
C VAL A 81 1.08 0.44 1.99
N GLY A 82 2.28 0.07 2.42
CA GLY A 82 2.50 -0.65 3.68
C GLY A 82 1.72 -1.95 3.78
N SER A 83 1.06 -2.19 4.92
CA SER A 83 0.27 -3.41 5.19
C SER A 83 -0.90 -3.65 4.25
N ILE A 84 -1.30 -2.68 3.42
CA ILE A 84 -2.26 -2.91 2.32
C ILE A 84 -1.71 -3.96 1.32
N SER A 85 -0.40 -4.23 1.31
CA SER A 85 0.19 -5.33 0.55
C SER A 85 -0.31 -6.73 0.97
N LYS A 86 -0.71 -6.92 2.25
CA LYS A 86 -1.14 -8.23 2.78
C LYS A 86 -2.37 -8.78 2.05
N PRO A 87 -3.44 -7.99 1.81
CA PRO A 87 -4.55 -8.42 0.95
C PRO A 87 -4.13 -8.94 -0.43
N PHE A 88 -3.14 -8.34 -1.10
CA PHE A 88 -2.67 -8.82 -2.40
C PHE A 88 -2.01 -10.21 -2.28
N ILE A 89 -1.18 -10.41 -1.24
CA ILE A 89 -0.58 -11.73 -0.93
C ILE A 89 -1.68 -12.76 -0.61
N ALA A 90 -2.66 -12.38 0.20
CA ALA A 90 -3.78 -13.24 0.55
C ALA A 90 -4.60 -13.64 -0.67
N THR A 91 -4.85 -12.71 -1.61
CA THR A 91 -5.53 -13.02 -2.88
C THR A 91 -4.77 -14.08 -3.67
N VAL A 92 -3.45 -13.97 -3.79
CA VAL A 92 -2.64 -14.98 -4.50
C VAL A 92 -2.72 -16.34 -3.80
N LEU A 93 -2.61 -16.38 -2.47
CA LEU A 93 -2.73 -17.65 -1.73
C LEU A 93 -4.10 -18.31 -1.88
N LEU A 94 -5.18 -17.52 -1.87
CA LEU A 94 -6.55 -18.02 -2.08
C LEU A 94 -6.78 -18.48 -3.53
N GLN A 95 -6.17 -17.82 -4.51
CA GLN A 95 -6.18 -18.28 -5.90
C GLN A 95 -5.45 -19.62 -6.05
N LEU A 96 -4.28 -19.76 -5.43
CA LEU A 96 -3.51 -21.01 -5.45
C LEU A 96 -4.26 -22.17 -4.76
N GLU A 97 -5.00 -21.89 -3.68
CA GLU A 97 -5.89 -22.88 -3.05
C GLU A 97 -7.01 -23.30 -4.01
N ALA A 98 -7.66 -22.34 -4.67
CA ALA A 98 -8.72 -22.62 -5.65
C ALA A 98 -8.19 -23.40 -6.87
N GLU A 99 -6.94 -23.18 -7.26
CA GLU A 99 -6.23 -23.93 -8.32
C GLU A 99 -5.78 -25.34 -7.86
N GLY A 100 -5.99 -25.71 -6.60
CA GLY A 100 -5.52 -26.98 -6.03
C GLY A 100 -4.00 -27.09 -5.92
N ARG A 101 -3.29 -25.96 -5.97
CA ARG A 101 -1.81 -25.91 -5.96
C ARG A 101 -1.22 -25.84 -4.56
N LEU A 102 -2.03 -25.46 -3.58
CA LEU A 102 -1.75 -25.56 -2.14
C LEU A 102 -3.05 -25.77 -1.39
N SER A 103 -2.98 -26.12 -0.11
CA SER A 103 -4.12 -26.07 0.81
C SER A 103 -3.84 -25.07 1.91
N LEU A 104 -4.82 -24.25 2.30
CA LEU A 104 -4.63 -23.40 3.49
C LEU A 104 -4.52 -24.22 4.79
N ALA A 105 -4.86 -25.51 4.76
CA ALA A 105 -4.60 -26.44 5.85
C ALA A 105 -3.17 -26.99 5.86
N ASP A 106 -2.36 -26.72 4.83
CA ASP A 106 -0.96 -27.12 4.80
C ASP A 106 -0.19 -26.46 5.95
N SER A 107 0.69 -27.23 6.56
CA SER A 107 1.68 -26.70 7.50
C SER A 107 2.69 -25.82 6.76
N VAL A 108 3.29 -24.85 7.46
CA VAL A 108 4.39 -24.05 6.91
C VAL A 108 5.58 -24.94 6.54
N GLU A 109 5.85 -25.99 7.31
CA GLU A 109 6.93 -26.96 7.06
C GLU A 109 6.80 -27.63 5.69
N THR A 110 5.59 -27.85 5.19
CA THR A 110 5.33 -28.42 3.86
C THR A 110 5.97 -27.58 2.75
N TRP A 111 5.96 -26.25 2.90
CA TRP A 111 6.41 -25.30 1.88
C TRP A 111 7.81 -24.72 2.17
N LEU A 112 8.19 -24.64 3.44
CA LEU A 112 9.41 -24.01 3.92
C LEU A 112 10.10 -24.91 4.97
N PRO A 113 10.59 -26.09 4.57
CA PRO A 113 11.12 -27.08 5.50
C PRO A 113 12.30 -26.54 6.29
N GLY A 114 12.27 -26.72 7.61
CA GLY A 114 13.30 -26.28 8.55
C GLY A 114 13.40 -24.76 8.80
N LEU A 115 12.60 -23.93 8.11
CA LEU A 115 12.73 -22.47 8.21
C LEU A 115 12.16 -21.93 9.53
N VAL A 116 10.99 -22.42 9.93
CA VAL A 116 10.25 -21.93 11.11
C VAL A 116 10.41 -22.94 12.24
N ARG A 117 11.46 -22.78 13.04
CA ARG A 117 11.77 -23.65 14.19
C ARG A 117 12.32 -22.83 15.37
N GLY A 118 12.01 -23.27 16.60
CA GLY A 118 12.61 -22.76 17.82
C GLY A 118 11.90 -21.55 18.43
N ARG A 119 12.30 -21.19 19.66
CA ARG A 119 11.74 -20.06 20.44
C ARG A 119 10.20 -20.08 20.52
N GLY A 120 9.63 -21.27 20.70
CA GLY A 120 8.17 -21.48 20.77
C GLY A 120 7.46 -21.64 19.42
N ASN A 121 8.15 -21.45 18.29
CA ASN A 121 7.60 -21.65 16.95
C ASN A 121 7.91 -23.03 16.40
N ASP A 122 6.90 -23.67 15.81
CA ASP A 122 7.03 -24.95 15.10
C ASP A 122 6.23 -24.90 13.78
N GLY A 123 6.94 -24.81 12.65
CA GLY A 123 6.33 -24.74 11.32
C GLY A 123 5.46 -25.95 10.97
N ARG A 124 5.57 -27.06 11.70
CA ARG A 124 4.73 -28.27 11.53
C ARG A 124 3.32 -28.08 12.09
N THR A 125 3.14 -27.18 13.04
CA THR A 125 1.86 -26.92 13.72
C THR A 125 1.17 -25.66 13.22
N ILE A 126 1.93 -24.76 12.59
CA ILE A 126 1.43 -23.51 12.00
C ILE A 126 0.96 -23.79 10.57
N THR A 127 -0.30 -23.47 10.29
CA THR A 127 -0.90 -23.60 8.96
C THR A 127 -0.83 -22.30 8.16
N LEU A 128 -0.95 -22.39 6.83
CA LEU A 128 -1.06 -21.19 5.98
C LEU A 128 -2.28 -20.34 6.33
N ARG A 129 -3.41 -20.97 6.73
CA ARG A 129 -4.60 -20.25 7.24
C ARG A 129 -4.28 -19.40 8.47
N GLN A 130 -3.51 -19.96 9.40
CA GLN A 130 -3.08 -19.26 10.62
C GLN A 130 -2.14 -18.08 10.34
N LEU A 131 -1.34 -18.16 9.28
CA LEU A 131 -0.54 -17.02 8.82
C LEU A 131 -1.42 -15.92 8.23
N LEU A 132 -2.41 -16.28 7.39
CA LEU A 132 -3.31 -15.32 6.75
C LEU A 132 -4.22 -14.56 7.73
N ASN A 133 -4.57 -15.18 8.85
CA ASN A 133 -5.45 -14.58 9.86
C ASN A 133 -4.70 -14.12 11.13
N HIS A 134 -3.36 -14.11 11.11
CA HIS A 134 -2.52 -13.68 12.23
C HIS A 134 -2.72 -14.48 13.54
N THR A 135 -3.00 -15.79 13.45
CA THR A 135 -3.13 -16.68 14.63
C THR A 135 -2.02 -17.74 14.72
N GLY A 136 -0.99 -17.64 13.88
CA GLY A 136 0.14 -18.58 13.87
C GLY A 136 1.16 -18.41 15.00
N GLY A 137 1.08 -17.33 15.79
CA GLY A 137 1.96 -17.09 16.94
C GLY A 137 3.41 -16.72 16.62
N VAL A 138 3.76 -16.52 15.33
CA VAL A 138 5.09 -16.06 14.91
C VAL A 138 5.31 -14.63 15.39
N ALA A 139 6.43 -14.41 16.08
CA ALA A 139 6.80 -13.09 16.59
C ALA A 139 6.93 -12.05 15.46
N ASP A 140 6.41 -10.84 15.70
CA ASP A 140 6.57 -9.72 14.78
C ASP A 140 7.97 -9.13 14.94
N TYR A 141 8.79 -9.21 13.90
CA TYR A 141 10.15 -8.67 13.94
C TYR A 141 10.15 -7.14 14.04
N THR A 142 9.04 -6.46 13.76
CA THR A 142 8.94 -4.99 13.83
C THR A 142 8.74 -4.47 15.26
N ASP A 143 8.48 -5.37 16.21
CA ASP A 143 8.52 -5.10 17.64
C ASP A 143 9.96 -5.04 18.17
N ASP A 144 10.94 -5.54 17.40
CA ASP A 144 12.35 -5.34 17.71
C ASP A 144 12.70 -3.85 17.57
N PRO A 145 13.25 -3.19 18.61
CA PRO A 145 13.62 -1.78 18.57
C PRO A 145 14.55 -1.41 17.40
N ASP A 146 15.40 -2.34 16.95
CA ASP A 146 16.34 -2.10 15.85
C ASP A 146 15.68 -2.20 14.47
N LEU A 147 14.53 -2.88 14.38
CA LEU A 147 13.79 -3.11 13.13
C LEU A 147 12.44 -2.38 13.09
N HIS A 148 12.16 -1.52 14.08
CA HIS A 148 10.93 -0.75 14.15
C HIS A 148 10.76 0.12 12.89
N LEU A 149 9.68 -0.09 12.13
CA LEU A 149 9.49 0.44 10.76
C LEU A 149 9.49 1.97 10.64
N LEU A 150 9.35 2.69 11.74
CA LEU A 150 9.39 4.16 11.79
C LEU A 150 10.48 4.67 12.73
N GLY A 151 11.30 3.77 13.28
CA GLY A 151 12.45 4.10 14.11
C GLY A 151 13.55 4.74 13.29
N LYS A 152 14.36 5.58 13.95
CA LYS A 152 15.51 6.23 13.32
C LYS A 152 16.46 5.20 12.68
N THR A 153 16.74 4.11 13.39
CA THR A 153 17.60 3.01 12.91
C THR A 153 17.09 2.43 11.59
N PHE A 154 15.81 2.06 11.52
CA PHE A 154 15.23 1.59 10.27
C PHE A 154 15.33 2.64 9.17
N LEU A 155 14.97 3.91 9.45
CA LEU A 155 14.99 4.95 8.42
C LEU A 155 16.39 5.22 7.84
N ASP A 156 17.42 5.17 8.68
CA ASP A 156 18.81 5.33 8.27
C ASP A 156 19.32 4.14 7.44
N HIS A 157 18.85 2.93 7.75
CA HIS A 157 19.32 1.67 7.17
C HIS A 157 18.31 0.99 6.21
N ARG A 158 17.20 1.63 5.85
CA ARG A 158 16.08 1.02 5.09
C ARG A 158 16.41 0.56 3.67
N TYR A 159 17.62 0.87 3.19
CA TYR A 159 18.13 0.44 1.89
C TYR A 159 19.33 -0.49 2.00
N ASP A 160 19.78 -0.79 3.22
CA ASP A 160 20.88 -1.71 3.47
C ASP A 160 20.42 -3.14 3.23
N THR A 161 21.32 -3.96 2.70
CA THR A 161 21.06 -5.39 2.45
C THR A 161 21.80 -6.22 3.47
N TRP A 162 21.04 -6.98 4.26
CA TRP A 162 21.57 -7.88 5.27
C TRP A 162 21.60 -9.30 4.70
N THR A 163 22.77 -9.93 4.63
CA THR A 163 22.85 -11.36 4.28
C THR A 163 22.77 -12.16 5.58
N ARG A 164 21.83 -13.11 5.66
CA ARG A 164 21.69 -13.99 6.82
C ARG A 164 22.96 -14.82 6.98
N ILE A 165 23.75 -14.56 8.01
CA ILE A 165 24.67 -15.59 8.52
C ILE A 165 23.74 -16.64 9.17
N LEU A 166 23.72 -17.84 8.60
CA LEU A 166 23.17 -19.01 9.28
C LEU A 166 24.09 -19.32 10.46
N GLN A 167 24.02 -18.54 11.54
CA GLN A 167 24.67 -18.88 12.79
C GLN A 167 23.70 -19.72 13.60
N HIS A 168 23.83 -21.03 13.38
CA HIS A 168 23.84 -21.95 14.50
C HIS A 168 24.98 -21.47 15.42
N ASP A 169 24.64 -20.94 16.61
CA ASP A 169 25.36 -21.19 17.87
C ASP A 169 24.89 -20.25 19.02
N SER A 170 24.57 -20.91 20.13
CA SER A 170 24.60 -20.53 21.56
C SER A 170 23.97 -19.22 22.10
N PRO A 171 23.36 -19.26 23.30
CA PRO A 171 22.76 -18.09 23.94
C PRO A 171 23.86 -17.19 24.54
N GLY A 172 24.09 -16.02 23.94
CA GLY A 172 25.01 -15.03 24.51
C GLY A 172 25.27 -13.79 23.66
N ASP A 173 25.28 -13.91 22.33
CA ASP A 173 25.72 -12.79 21.49
C ASP A 173 24.54 -12.01 20.91
N ALA A 174 24.21 -10.91 21.59
CA ALA A 174 23.22 -9.95 21.18
C ALA A 174 23.60 -9.27 19.85
N HIS A 175 22.65 -9.30 18.93
CA HIS A 175 22.39 -8.35 17.84
C HIS A 175 23.50 -7.36 17.50
N ARG A 176 24.49 -7.84 16.74
CA ARG A 176 25.22 -6.95 15.84
C ARG A 176 25.31 -7.58 14.47
N PRO A 177 24.42 -7.21 13.52
CA PRO A 177 24.56 -7.67 12.15
C PRO A 177 25.86 -7.10 11.55
N ALA A 178 26.67 -7.97 10.97
CA ALA A 178 27.87 -7.56 10.26
C ALA A 178 27.48 -6.73 9.04
N THR A 179 27.80 -5.44 9.05
CA THR A 179 27.67 -4.56 7.88
C THR A 179 28.73 -4.94 6.86
N HIS A 180 28.31 -5.22 5.62
CA HIS A 180 29.22 -5.25 4.47
C HIS A 180 28.99 -4.01 3.63
N ALA A 181 30.08 -3.35 3.24
CA ALA A 181 30.04 -2.22 2.34
C ALA A 181 29.37 -2.62 1.01
N PRO A 182 28.60 -1.71 0.39
CA PRO A 182 28.00 -1.98 -0.92
C PRO A 182 29.09 -2.30 -1.93
N ARG A 183 28.98 -3.45 -2.61
CA ARG A 183 29.80 -3.71 -3.80
C ARG A 183 29.34 -2.75 -4.88
N THR A 184 30.18 -1.77 -5.19
CA THR A 184 30.08 -0.94 -6.39
C THR A 184 30.14 -1.84 -7.62
N ALA A 185 29.17 -1.68 -8.53
CA ALA A 185 29.27 -2.15 -9.90
C ALA A 185 30.16 -1.21 -10.72
#